data_AF-A0AAV4BLG3-F1
#
_entry.id   AF-A0AAV4BLG3-F1
#
_cell.length_a   1.000
_cell.length_b   1.000
_cell.length_c   1.000
_cell.angle_alpha   90.00
_cell.angle_beta   90.00
_cell.angle_gamma   90.00
#
_symmetry.space_group_name_H-M   'P 1'
#
loop_
_entity.id
_entity.type
_entity.pdbx_description
1 polymer ?
#
loop_
_entity_poly.entity_id
_entity_poly.type
_entity_poly.pdbx_seq_one_letter_code
_entity_poly.pdbx_strand_id
1 'polypeptide(L)'
;MVWVFTIFLEEVRQFLESYASTFRSKVWSYLHDTWNILDLATILLFVLGVILRLAPGPSPQLLDAARVVLSINLITFFSRILHIFSISKQLGPKLSMIYQMIQDLMWFVAILLVFIISYAVASEAVLYPESELNWKLFFYLPRKAYWHIYGELFLEDIEGENTCTNDPNLYNNYSVLRCPSDVGRYFVPILLGLYILMTNVLLLNLLIAMF
;
A
#
# COMPACT_ATOMS: atom_id res chain seq x y z
N MET A 1 14.37 12.39 -19.71
CA MET A 1 14.50 13.78 -19.23
C MET A 1 13.84 14.76 -20.19
N VAL A 2 14.22 14.79 -21.47
CA VAL A 2 13.58 15.69 -22.47
C VAL A 2 12.06 15.52 -22.55
N TRP A 3 11.55 14.29 -22.61
CA TRP A 3 10.10 14.03 -22.64
C TRP A 3 9.35 14.46 -21.36
N VAL A 4 9.98 14.33 -20.20
CA VAL A 4 9.36 14.81 -18.93
C VAL A 4 9.40 16.33 -18.87
N PHE A 5 10.43 16.96 -19.42
CA PHE A 5 10.50 18.41 -19.54
C PHE A 5 9.41 18.95 -20.49
N THR A 6 9.11 18.27 -21.60
CA THR A 6 7.98 18.66 -22.45
C THR A 6 6.64 18.55 -21.73
N ILE A 7 6.46 17.53 -20.89
CA ILE A 7 5.27 17.40 -20.04
C ILE A 7 5.19 18.56 -19.03
N PHE A 8 6.30 18.89 -18.37
CA PHE A 8 6.35 20.01 -17.44
C PHE A 8 5.96 21.34 -18.11
N LEU A 9 6.46 21.61 -19.32
CA LEU A 9 6.08 22.80 -20.06
C LEU A 9 4.59 22.82 -20.42
N GLU A 10 4.01 21.66 -20.76
CA GLU A 10 2.59 21.54 -21.03
C GLU A 10 1.73 21.81 -19.78
N GLU A 11 2.14 21.31 -18.61
CA GLU A 11 1.46 21.62 -17.34
C GLU A 11 1.56 23.12 -17.00
N VAL A 12 2.71 23.75 -17.24
CA VAL A 12 2.86 25.20 -17.05
C VAL A 12 1.96 25.97 -18.02
N ARG A 13 1.83 25.53 -19.27
CA ARG A 13 0.91 26.13 -20.25
C ARG A 13 -0.55 26.01 -19.80
N GLN A 14 -0.99 24.82 -19.39
CA GLN A 14 -2.34 24.59 -18.88
C GLN A 14 -2.62 25.41 -17.62
N PHE A 15 -1.65 25.49 -16.72
CA PHE A 15 -1.74 26.36 -15.55
C PHE A 15 -1.95 27.81 -15.98
N LEU A 16 -1.17 28.34 -16.93
CA LEU A 16 -1.27 29.72 -17.43
C LEU A 16 -2.56 30.03 -18.19
N GLU A 17 -3.20 29.05 -18.81
CA GLU A 17 -4.47 29.23 -19.54
C GLU A 17 -5.71 29.19 -18.63
N SER A 18 -5.56 28.84 -17.34
CA SER A 18 -6.70 28.84 -16.42
C SER A 18 -7.34 30.22 -16.24
N TYR A 19 -8.67 30.25 -16.30
CA TYR A 19 -9.56 31.44 -16.38
C TYR A 19 -9.50 32.41 -15.18
N ALA A 20 -8.85 32.03 -14.08
CA ALA A 20 -8.81 32.85 -12.87
C ALA A 20 -7.88 34.07 -13.00
N SER A 21 -8.38 35.25 -12.60
CA SER A 21 -7.68 36.54 -12.71
C SER A 21 -6.56 36.75 -11.68
N THR A 22 -6.67 36.10 -10.51
CA THR A 22 -5.68 36.22 -9.42
C THR A 22 -4.86 34.94 -9.29
N PHE A 23 -3.53 35.07 -9.19
CA PHE A 23 -2.59 33.94 -9.11
C PHE A 23 -2.98 32.91 -8.05
N ARG A 24 -3.38 33.36 -6.85
CA ARG A 24 -3.80 32.47 -5.76
C ARG A 24 -5.06 31.67 -6.09
N SER A 25 -6.04 32.30 -6.75
CA SER A 25 -7.27 31.62 -7.19
C SER A 25 -6.98 30.61 -8.30
N LYS A 26 -5.98 30.89 -9.14
CA LYS A 26 -5.53 30.01 -10.22
C LYS A 26 -4.87 28.74 -9.68
N VAL A 27 -3.98 28.88 -8.69
CA VAL A 27 -3.38 27.75 -7.96
C VAL A 27 -4.45 26.93 -7.26
N TRP A 28 -5.38 27.58 -6.56
CA TRP A 28 -6.42 26.86 -5.83
C TRP A 28 -7.36 26.09 -6.77
N SER A 29 -7.73 26.69 -7.90
CA SER A 29 -8.53 26.03 -8.93
C SER A 29 -7.79 24.87 -9.60
N TYR A 30 -6.49 25.02 -9.89
CA TYR A 30 -5.70 23.96 -10.51
C TYR A 30 -5.52 22.75 -9.57
N LEU A 31 -5.28 23.01 -8.27
CA LEU A 31 -5.13 21.97 -7.25
C LEU A 31 -6.44 21.30 -6.84
N HIS A 32 -7.61 21.76 -7.31
CA HIS A 32 -8.87 21.09 -7.01
C HIS A 32 -9.08 19.83 -7.87
N ASP A 33 -8.54 19.83 -9.09
CA ASP A 33 -8.67 18.71 -10.02
C ASP A 33 -7.71 17.57 -9.63
N THR A 34 -8.27 16.36 -9.45
CA THR A 34 -7.51 15.18 -9.05
C THR A 34 -6.48 14.76 -10.09
N TRP A 35 -6.74 14.98 -11.38
CA TRP A 35 -5.79 14.66 -12.45
C TRP A 35 -4.60 15.61 -12.47
N ASN A 36 -4.83 16.90 -12.22
CA ASN A 36 -3.76 17.90 -12.13
C ASN A 36 -2.87 17.66 -10.91
N ILE A 37 -3.45 17.26 -9.77
CA ILE A 37 -2.68 16.86 -8.59
C ILE A 37 -1.77 15.65 -8.90
N LEU A 38 -2.31 14.65 -9.61
CA LEU A 38 -1.57 13.45 -10.01
C LEU A 38 -0.42 13.78 -10.98
N ASP A 39 -0.65 14.66 -11.94
CA ASP A 39 0.37 15.10 -12.91
C ASP A 39 1.47 15.93 -12.22
N LEU A 40 1.09 16.83 -11.31
CA LEU A 40 2.05 17.54 -10.45
C LEU A 40 2.88 16.58 -9.58
N ALA A 41 2.23 15.61 -8.94
CA ALA A 41 2.90 14.59 -8.13
C ALA A 41 3.89 13.76 -8.98
N THR A 42 3.52 13.42 -10.22
CA THR A 42 4.39 12.71 -11.16
C THR A 42 5.66 13.51 -11.49
N ILE A 43 5.52 14.82 -11.74
CA ILE A 43 6.68 15.68 -12.01
C ILE A 43 7.57 15.82 -10.77
N LEU A 44 6.97 16.04 -9.59
CA LEU A 44 7.72 16.18 -8.34
C LEU A 44 8.50 14.91 -7.99
N LEU A 45 7.87 13.73 -8.10
CA LEU A 45 8.53 12.44 -7.88
C LEU A 45 9.66 12.20 -8.88
N PHE A 46 9.48 12.60 -10.15
CA PHE A 46 10.53 12.47 -11.16
C PHE A 46 11.75 13.36 -10.82
N VAL A 47 11.50 14.63 -10.47
CA VAL A 47 12.56 15.56 -10.08
C VAL A 47 13.30 15.04 -8.84
N LEU A 48 12.57 14.57 -7.83
CA LEU A 48 13.16 13.96 -6.63
C LEU A 48 14.04 12.76 -6.98
N GLY A 49 13.55 11.83 -7.80
CA GLY A 49 14.31 10.66 -8.24
C GLY A 49 15.57 11.01 -9.04
N VAL A 50 15.51 12.06 -9.87
CA VAL A 50 16.67 12.55 -10.62
C VAL A 50 17.70 13.23 -9.71
N ILE A 51 17.26 14.04 -8.74
CA ILE A 51 18.15 14.67 -7.75
C ILE A 51 18.89 13.59 -6.95
N LEU A 52 18.16 12.58 -6.44
CA LEU A 52 18.76 11.46 -5.71
C LEU A 52 19.78 10.68 -6.56
N ARG A 53 19.53 10.56 -7.87
CA ARG A 53 20.42 9.87 -8.81
C ARG A 53 21.66 10.68 -9.19
N LEU A 54 21.54 12.01 -9.30
CA LEU A 54 22.62 12.91 -9.75
C LEU A 54 23.40 13.56 -8.59
N ALA A 55 23.07 13.25 -7.35
CA ALA A 55 23.76 13.76 -6.17
C ALA A 55 25.28 13.43 -6.25
N PRO A 56 26.18 14.41 -6.02
CA PRO A 56 27.62 14.18 -6.08
C PRO A 56 28.07 13.27 -4.94
N GLY A 57 28.69 12.13 -5.28
CA GLY A 57 29.12 11.11 -4.33
C GLY A 57 27.97 10.26 -3.75
N PRO A 58 27.15 9.60 -4.60
CA PRO A 58 25.98 8.89 -4.10
C PRO A 58 26.42 7.63 -3.33
N SER A 59 25.97 7.52 -2.08
CA SER A 59 26.07 6.27 -1.34
C SER A 59 25.21 5.19 -2.02
N PRO A 60 25.55 3.89 -1.91
CA PRO A 60 24.78 2.81 -2.53
C PRO A 60 23.29 2.83 -2.10
N GLN A 61 23.02 3.21 -0.85
CA GLN A 61 21.67 3.37 -0.32
C GLN A 61 20.87 4.46 -1.05
N LEU A 62 21.52 5.56 -1.44
CA LEU A 62 20.86 6.65 -2.16
C LEU A 62 20.49 6.24 -3.59
N LEU A 63 21.33 5.41 -4.23
CA LEU A 63 21.03 4.85 -5.55
C LEU A 63 19.87 3.87 -5.50
N ASP A 64 19.78 3.04 -4.45
CA ASP A 64 18.64 2.14 -4.26
C ASP A 64 17.36 2.92 -3.99
N ALA A 65 17.42 3.96 -3.15
CA ALA A 65 16.30 4.88 -2.96
C ALA A 65 15.85 5.55 -4.28
N ALA A 66 16.80 6.02 -5.09
CA ALA A 66 16.50 6.61 -6.39
C ALA A 66 15.80 5.61 -7.34
N ARG A 67 16.23 4.33 -7.34
CA ARG A 67 15.58 3.26 -8.12
C ARG A 67 14.15 3.01 -7.65
N VAL A 68 13.89 2.99 -6.34
CA VAL A 68 12.55 2.81 -5.79
C VAL A 68 11.66 4.00 -6.17
N VAL A 69 12.13 5.23 -5.97
CA VAL A 69 11.37 6.45 -6.31
C VAL A 69 11.05 6.50 -7.80
N LEU A 70 12.02 6.21 -8.67
CA LEU A 70 11.78 6.19 -10.13
C LEU A 70 10.86 5.04 -10.56
N SER A 71 10.89 3.89 -9.86
CA SER A 71 9.94 2.79 -10.11
C SER A 71 8.51 3.19 -9.74
N ILE A 72 8.31 3.87 -8.60
CA ILE A 72 7.00 4.41 -8.21
C ILE A 72 6.54 5.47 -9.22
N ASN A 73 7.47 6.31 -9.68
CA ASN A 73 7.19 7.33 -10.68
C ASN A 73 6.70 6.76 -12.03
N LEU A 74 7.16 5.56 -12.40
CA LEU A 74 6.65 4.85 -13.59
C LEU A 74 5.16 4.48 -13.43
N ILE A 75 4.73 4.07 -12.24
CA ILE A 75 3.32 3.76 -11.96
C ILE A 75 2.46 5.02 -12.15
N THR A 76 2.92 6.17 -11.66
CA THR A 76 2.21 7.44 -11.84
C THR A 76 2.17 7.89 -13.31
N PHE A 77 3.21 7.57 -14.11
CA PHE A 77 3.14 7.77 -15.56
C PHE A 77 2.09 6.90 -16.23
N PHE A 78 1.93 5.64 -15.81
CA PHE A 78 0.86 4.77 -16.34
C PHE A 78 -0.53 5.28 -15.98
N SER A 79 -0.73 5.92 -14.82
CA SER A 79 -2.02 6.55 -14.52
C SER A 79 -2.39 7.69 -15.47
N ARG A 80 -1.43 8.35 -16.15
CA ARG A 80 -1.75 9.30 -17.23
C ARG A 80 -2.37 8.64 -18.45
N ILE A 81 -2.03 7.38 -18.72
CA ILE A 81 -2.69 6.61 -19.79
C ILE A 81 -4.17 6.40 -19.44
N LEU A 82 -4.49 6.17 -18.16
CA LEU A 82 -5.88 6.11 -17.69
C LEU A 82 -6.60 7.45 -17.88
N HIS A 83 -5.91 8.59 -17.67
CA HIS A 83 -6.48 9.92 -17.96
C HIS A 83 -6.87 10.06 -19.44
N ILE A 84 -6.00 9.63 -20.37
CA ILE A 84 -6.29 9.64 -21.81
C ILE A 84 -7.49 8.73 -22.13
N PHE A 85 -7.57 7.55 -21.52
CA PHE A 85 -8.71 6.64 -21.70
C PHE A 85 -10.01 7.18 -21.11
N SER A 86 -9.95 8.07 -20.11
CA SER A 86 -11.15 8.70 -19.54
C SER A 86 -11.92 9.55 -20.56
N ILE A 87 -11.25 10.06 -21.60
CA ILE A 87 -11.85 10.88 -22.67
C ILE A 87 -12.57 9.99 -23.71
N SER A 88 -12.28 8.69 -23.74
CA SER A 88 -12.90 7.76 -24.69
C SER A 88 -14.39 7.56 -24.38
N LYS A 89 -15.25 7.63 -25.40
CA LYS A 89 -16.71 7.45 -25.27
C LYS A 89 -17.12 6.11 -24.64
N GLN A 90 -16.31 5.06 -24.82
CA GLN A 90 -16.62 3.72 -24.30
C GLN A 90 -15.99 3.42 -22.94
N LEU A 91 -14.78 3.96 -22.67
CA LEU A 91 -14.02 3.67 -21.46
C LEU A 91 -14.23 4.71 -20.36
N GLY A 92 -14.49 5.98 -20.72
CA GLY A 92 -14.70 7.08 -19.79
C GLY A 92 -15.80 6.80 -18.75
N PRO A 93 -17.02 6.42 -19.16
CA PRO A 93 -18.08 6.10 -18.22
C PRO A 93 -17.72 4.95 -17.26
N LYS A 94 -17.00 3.93 -17.74
CA LYS A 94 -16.56 2.80 -16.91
C LYS A 94 -15.52 3.21 -15.88
N LEU A 95 -14.56 4.05 -16.26
CA LEU A 95 -13.55 4.57 -15.34
C LEU A 95 -14.17 5.48 -14.28
N SER A 96 -15.15 6.30 -14.64
CA SER A 96 -15.90 7.14 -13.70
C SER A 96 -16.68 6.30 -12.67
N MET A 97 -17.32 5.21 -13.12
CA MET A 97 -17.96 4.24 -12.21
C MET A 97 -16.96 3.61 -11.23
N ILE A 98 -15.82 3.13 -11.72
CA ILE A 98 -14.77 2.55 -10.87
C ILE A 98 -14.27 3.58 -9.83
N TYR A 99 -14.10 4.84 -10.23
CA TYR A 99 -13.67 5.89 -9.30
C TYR A 99 -14.67 6.09 -8.16
N GLN A 100 -15.97 6.09 -8.45
CA GLN A 100 -17.01 6.18 -7.42
C GLN A 100 -16.97 4.97 -6.47
N MET A 101 -16.84 3.76 -7.03
CA MET A 101 -16.72 2.53 -6.25
C MET A 101 -15.50 2.52 -5.32
N ILE A 102 -14.38 3.13 -5.73
CA ILE A 102 -13.18 3.24 -4.88
C ILE A 102 -13.44 4.14 -3.66
N GLN A 103 -14.26 5.20 -3.79
CA GLN A 103 -14.61 6.04 -2.64
C GLN A 103 -15.41 5.27 -1.60
N ASP A 104 -16.36 4.43 -2.04
CA ASP A 104 -17.13 3.55 -1.16
C ASP A 104 -16.25 2.44 -0.55
N LEU A 105 -15.30 1.90 -1.33
CA LEU A 105 -14.33 0.91 -0.89
C LEU A 105 -13.50 1.39 0.31
N MET A 106 -13.15 2.68 0.38
CA MET A 106 -12.30 3.22 1.45
C MET A 106 -12.91 3.00 2.84
N TRP A 107 -14.23 3.17 2.99
CA TRP A 107 -14.93 2.92 4.26
C TRP A 107 -14.92 1.45 4.63
N PHE A 108 -15.12 0.58 3.64
CA PHE A 108 -15.04 -0.85 3.84
C PHE A 108 -13.63 -1.30 4.26
N VAL A 109 -12.58 -0.77 3.62
CA VAL A 109 -11.19 -1.05 3.97
C VAL A 109 -10.89 -0.64 5.41
N ALA A 110 -11.47 0.44 5.91
CA ALA A 110 -11.32 0.82 7.32
C ALA A 110 -11.90 -0.24 8.27
N ILE A 111 -13.08 -0.80 7.96
CA ILE A 111 -13.68 -1.90 8.73
C ILE A 111 -12.80 -3.15 8.65
N LEU A 112 -12.34 -3.52 7.44
CA LEU A 112 -11.45 -4.66 7.24
C LEU A 112 -10.16 -4.53 8.06
N LEU A 113 -9.57 -3.34 8.10
CA LEU A 113 -8.35 -3.06 8.85
C LEU A 113 -8.53 -3.29 10.35
N VAL A 114 -9.71 -2.98 10.92
CA VAL A 114 -10.02 -3.28 12.33
C VAL A 114 -9.95 -4.79 12.60
N PHE A 115 -10.52 -5.62 11.71
CA PHE A 115 -10.44 -7.08 11.84
C PHE A 115 -9.02 -7.60 11.65
N ILE A 116 -8.27 -7.07 10.67
CA ILE A 116 -6.87 -7.44 10.43
C ILE A 116 -6.03 -7.18 11.68
N ILE A 117 -6.10 -5.97 12.25
CA ILE A 117 -5.28 -5.60 13.42
C ILE A 117 -5.70 -6.41 14.65
N SER A 118 -7.01 -6.57 14.89
CA SER A 118 -7.51 -7.37 16.00
C SER A 118 -6.99 -8.81 15.97
N TYR A 119 -7.11 -9.47 14.82
CA TYR A 119 -6.60 -10.82 14.62
C TYR A 119 -5.06 -10.88 14.72
N ALA A 120 -4.34 -9.96 14.08
CA ALA A 120 -2.88 -9.94 14.08
C ALA A 120 -2.30 -9.80 15.48
N VAL A 121 -2.84 -8.89 16.30
CA VAL A 121 -2.37 -8.68 17.68
C VAL A 121 -2.75 -9.87 18.56
N ALA A 122 -3.98 -10.38 18.46
CA ALA A 122 -4.42 -11.51 19.28
C ALA A 122 -3.67 -12.81 18.96
N SER A 123 -3.46 -13.12 17.68
CA SER A 123 -2.73 -14.32 17.27
C SER A 123 -1.27 -14.28 17.68
N GLU A 124 -0.59 -13.14 17.51
CA GLU A 124 0.81 -13.00 17.93
C GLU A 124 0.98 -13.11 19.45
N ALA A 125 0.13 -12.43 20.22
CA ALA A 125 0.20 -12.45 21.68
C ALA A 125 0.05 -13.86 22.25
N VAL A 126 -0.74 -14.71 21.59
CA VAL A 126 -0.94 -16.11 22.00
C VAL A 126 0.19 -17.02 21.48
N LEU A 127 0.65 -16.86 20.23
CA LEU A 127 1.74 -17.70 19.69
C LEU A 127 3.08 -17.43 20.37
N TYR A 128 3.43 -16.18 20.59
CA TYR A 128 4.76 -15.75 21.00
C TYR A 128 4.68 -14.85 22.23
N PRO A 129 4.45 -15.43 23.43
CA PRO A 129 4.41 -14.67 24.67
C PRO A 129 5.75 -13.94 24.89
N GLU A 130 5.74 -12.78 25.55
CA GLU A 130 6.95 -11.98 25.83
C GLU A 130 7.70 -11.49 24.58
N SER A 131 6.99 -11.31 23.46
CA SER A 131 7.55 -10.65 22.27
C SER A 131 7.83 -9.17 22.55
N GLU A 132 9.06 -8.73 22.23
CA GLU A 132 9.43 -7.33 22.36
C GLU A 132 8.74 -6.48 21.29
N LEU A 133 8.17 -5.34 21.71
CA LEU A 133 7.53 -4.39 20.81
C LEU A 133 8.58 -3.63 19.99
N ASN A 134 8.93 -4.21 18.85
CA ASN A 134 9.85 -3.61 17.89
C ASN A 134 9.10 -2.97 16.72
N TRP A 135 9.67 -1.91 16.14
CA TRP A 135 9.13 -1.27 14.92
C TRP A 135 8.95 -2.26 13.77
N LYS A 136 9.85 -3.25 13.66
CA LYS A 136 9.74 -4.33 12.68
C LYS A 136 8.50 -5.20 12.91
N LEU A 137 8.19 -5.51 14.18
CA LEU A 137 7.03 -6.31 14.55
C LEU A 137 5.74 -5.57 14.17
N PHE A 138 5.66 -4.27 14.45
CA PHE A 138 4.49 -3.45 14.10
C PHE A 138 4.10 -3.52 12.61
N PHE A 139 5.07 -3.56 11.69
CA PHE A 139 4.81 -3.73 10.25
C PHE A 139 4.61 -5.19 9.82
N TYR A 140 5.24 -6.14 10.53
CA TYR A 140 5.17 -7.56 10.22
C TYR A 140 3.79 -8.16 10.53
N LEU A 141 3.20 -7.78 11.67
CA LEU A 141 1.93 -8.32 12.18
C LEU A 141 0.75 -8.17 11.20
N PRO A 142 0.36 -6.95 10.79
CA PRO A 142 -0.76 -6.77 9.88
C PRO A 142 -0.48 -7.38 8.50
N ARG A 143 0.79 -7.46 8.09
CA ARG A 143 1.18 -8.09 6.82
C ARG A 143 0.84 -9.57 6.79
N LYS A 144 1.15 -10.33 7.85
CA LYS A 144 0.82 -11.76 7.91
C LYS A 144 -0.70 -11.99 7.87
N ALA A 145 -1.44 -11.24 8.70
CA ALA A 145 -2.91 -11.28 8.71
C ALA A 145 -3.55 -10.87 7.37
N TYR A 146 -2.95 -9.92 6.64
CA TYR A 146 -3.39 -9.53 5.30
C TYR A 146 -3.27 -10.68 4.29
N TRP A 147 -2.15 -11.40 4.28
CA TRP A 147 -1.96 -12.55 3.39
C TRP A 147 -2.95 -13.69 3.65
N HIS A 148 -3.38 -13.87 4.90
CA HIS A 148 -4.39 -14.88 5.25
C HIS A 148 -5.73 -14.64 4.53
N ILE A 149 -6.09 -13.38 4.19
CA ILE A 149 -7.30 -13.06 3.40
C ILE A 149 -7.22 -13.71 2.02
N TYR A 150 -6.02 -13.75 1.42
CA TYR A 150 -5.78 -14.31 0.10
C TYR A 150 -5.56 -15.84 0.12
N GLY A 151 -5.67 -16.48 1.28
CA GLY A 151 -5.55 -17.94 1.42
C GLY A 151 -4.14 -18.45 1.70
N GLU A 152 -3.14 -17.57 1.88
CA GLU A 152 -1.83 -17.98 2.39
C GLU A 152 -1.87 -18.05 3.92
N LEU A 153 -2.01 -19.25 4.47
CA LEU A 153 -2.31 -19.47 5.89
C LEU A 153 -1.08 -19.66 6.79
N PHE A 154 0.10 -19.91 6.19
CA PHE A 154 1.36 -20.18 6.91
C PHE A 154 1.19 -21.14 8.10
N LEU A 155 0.45 -22.24 7.90
CA LEU A 155 0.14 -23.20 8.97
C LEU A 155 1.40 -23.82 9.58
N GLU A 156 2.45 -24.02 8.78
CA GLU A 156 3.74 -24.53 9.23
C GLU A 156 4.37 -23.67 10.35
N ASP A 157 4.19 -22.34 10.28
CA ASP A 157 4.65 -21.41 11.32
C ASP A 157 3.85 -21.55 12.61
N ILE A 158 2.57 -21.92 12.51
CA ILE A 158 1.64 -22.04 13.63
C ILE A 158 1.79 -23.39 14.31
N GLU A 159 1.95 -24.47 13.54
CA GLU A 159 2.08 -25.84 14.01
C GLU A 159 3.50 -26.13 14.54
N GLY A 160 4.49 -25.39 14.05
CA GLY A 160 5.88 -25.48 14.50
C GLY A 160 6.62 -26.68 13.90
N GLU A 161 6.30 -27.03 12.65
CA GLU A 161 6.88 -28.17 11.93
C GLU A 161 8.28 -27.84 11.35
N ASN A 162 8.62 -26.55 11.27
CA ASN A 162 9.90 -26.04 10.77
C ASN A 162 11.00 -25.95 11.84
N THR A 163 12.27 -25.80 11.43
CA THR A 163 13.42 -25.57 12.32
C THR A 163 13.26 -24.26 13.09
N CYS A 164 12.53 -24.29 14.21
CA CYS A 164 12.28 -23.14 15.06
C CYS A 164 13.28 -23.08 16.22
N THR A 165 13.46 -21.90 16.82
CA THR A 165 14.35 -21.70 17.97
C THR A 165 13.65 -20.95 19.10
N ASN A 166 14.05 -21.24 20.33
CA ASN A 166 13.65 -20.50 21.53
C ASN A 166 14.75 -19.54 22.03
N ASP A 167 15.89 -19.48 21.34
CA ASP A 167 17.00 -18.59 21.72
C ASP A 167 16.69 -17.14 21.30
N PRO A 168 16.62 -16.19 22.26
CA PRO A 168 16.37 -14.78 21.98
C PRO A 168 17.34 -14.15 21.00
N ASN A 169 18.60 -14.59 20.98
CA ASN A 169 19.60 -14.00 20.08
C ASN A 169 19.37 -14.41 18.62
N LEU A 170 18.80 -15.59 18.39
CA LEU A 170 18.57 -16.12 17.04
C LEU A 170 17.27 -15.57 16.43
N TYR A 171 16.18 -15.54 17.21
CA TYR A 171 14.90 -15.02 16.69
C TYR A 171 14.86 -13.48 16.61
N ASN A 172 15.51 -12.73 17.53
CA ASN A 172 15.56 -11.27 17.43
C ASN A 172 16.35 -10.77 16.21
N ASN A 173 17.31 -11.57 15.75
CA ASN A 173 18.06 -11.32 14.52
C ASN A 173 17.32 -11.79 13.26
N TYR A 174 16.09 -12.33 13.38
CA TYR A 174 15.29 -12.88 12.28
C TYR A 174 16.05 -13.92 11.43
N SER A 175 17.02 -14.60 12.05
CA SER A 175 17.83 -15.62 11.37
C SER A 175 17.08 -16.95 11.27
N VAL A 176 16.22 -17.22 12.25
CA VAL A 176 15.40 -18.42 12.41
C VAL A 176 14.06 -18.01 13.04
N LEU A 177 12.96 -18.70 12.70
CA LEU A 177 11.65 -18.44 13.30
C LEU A 177 11.61 -18.85 14.77
N ARG A 178 10.84 -18.11 15.58
CA ARG A 178 10.58 -18.45 16.98
C ARG A 178 9.64 -19.66 17.05
N CYS A 179 9.82 -20.56 18.01
CA CYS A 179 8.87 -21.66 18.19
C CYS A 179 7.53 -21.15 18.77
N PRO A 180 6.39 -21.62 18.23
CA PRO A 180 5.08 -21.24 18.76
C PRO A 180 4.82 -21.93 20.10
N SER A 181 4.12 -21.23 21.00
CA SER A 181 3.68 -21.75 22.29
C SER A 181 2.70 -22.92 22.14
N ASP A 182 2.71 -23.87 23.07
CA ASP A 182 1.80 -25.03 23.01
C ASP A 182 0.32 -24.61 23.02
N VAL A 183 -0.02 -23.59 23.81
CA VAL A 183 -1.39 -23.04 23.86
C VAL A 183 -1.77 -22.40 22.53
N GLY A 184 -0.84 -21.66 21.91
CA GLY A 184 -1.08 -21.00 20.63
C GLY A 184 -1.26 -21.95 19.46
N ARG A 185 -0.54 -23.07 19.45
CA ARG A 185 -0.71 -24.13 18.44
C ARG A 185 -2.14 -24.65 18.36
N TYR A 186 -2.85 -24.75 19.49
CA TYR A 186 -4.25 -25.20 19.50
C TYR A 186 -5.26 -24.06 19.31
N PHE A 187 -5.00 -22.90 19.92
CA PHE A 187 -5.98 -21.80 19.93
C PHE A 187 -5.99 -20.99 18.63
N VAL A 188 -4.82 -20.71 18.05
CA VAL A 188 -4.72 -19.81 16.89
C VAL A 188 -5.30 -20.38 15.60
N PRO A 189 -5.24 -21.69 15.29
CA PRO A 189 -5.98 -22.24 14.17
C PRO A 189 -7.50 -22.01 14.26
N ILE A 190 -8.07 -22.08 15.47
CA ILE A 190 -9.50 -21.79 15.69
C ILE A 190 -9.78 -20.30 15.43
N LEU A 191 -8.92 -19.42 15.97
CA LEU A 191 -9.03 -17.98 15.75
C LEU A 191 -8.87 -17.61 14.26
N LEU A 192 -7.96 -18.27 13.55
CA LEU A 192 -7.73 -18.15 12.12
C LEU A 192 -8.97 -18.55 11.32
N GLY A 193 -9.60 -19.68 11.68
CA GLY A 193 -10.85 -20.12 11.05
C GLY A 193 -11.97 -19.08 11.20
N LEU A 194 -12.14 -18.52 12.40
CA LEU A 194 -13.12 -17.46 12.66
C LEU A 194 -12.78 -16.18 11.88
N TYR A 195 -11.50 -15.80 11.82
CA TYR A 195 -11.03 -14.65 11.05
C TYR A 195 -11.35 -14.79 9.57
N ILE A 196 -11.01 -15.93 8.95
CA ILE A 196 -11.30 -16.20 7.53
C ILE A 196 -12.80 -16.21 7.27
N LEU A 197 -13.61 -16.77 8.18
CA LEU A 197 -15.07 -16.73 8.04
C LEU A 197 -15.57 -15.28 8.02
N MET A 198 -15.12 -14.46 8.96
CA MET A 198 -15.51 -13.05 9.02
C MET A 198 -15.01 -12.25 7.80
N THR A 199 -13.75 -12.42 7.38
CA THR A 199 -13.21 -11.64 6.25
C THR A 199 -13.73 -12.17 4.91
N ASN A 200 -13.56 -13.45 4.63
CA ASN A 200 -13.76 -13.99 3.28
C ASN A 200 -15.21 -14.38 3.01
N VAL A 201 -15.94 -14.86 4.02
CA VAL A 201 -17.35 -15.25 3.83
C VAL A 201 -18.29 -14.10 4.13
N LEU A 202 -18.01 -13.25 5.12
CA LEU A 202 -18.90 -12.14 5.46
C LEU A 202 -18.48 -10.83 4.77
N LEU A 203 -17.28 -10.30 5.05
CA LEU A 203 -16.88 -8.98 4.58
C LEU A 203 -16.70 -8.92 3.06
N LEU A 204 -15.97 -9.85 2.43
CA LEU A 204 -15.79 -9.85 0.97
C LEU A 204 -17.11 -10.02 0.21
N ASN A 205 -18.01 -10.88 0.70
CA ASN A 205 -19.33 -11.03 0.08
C ASN A 205 -20.21 -9.80 0.29
N LEU A 206 -20.10 -9.12 1.43
CA LEU A 206 -20.76 -7.84 1.65
C LEU A 206 -20.20 -6.77 0.71
N LEU A 207 -18.89 -6.75 0.46
CA LEU A 207 -18.27 -5.85 -0.51
C LEU A 207 -18.84 -6.07 -1.92
N ILE A 208 -18.96 -7.33 -2.35
CA ILE A 208 -19.60 -7.68 -3.62
C ILE A 208 -21.06 -7.21 -3.65
N ALA A 209 -21.80 -7.30 -2.54
CA ALA A 209 -23.20 -6.89 -2.48
C ALA A 209 -23.40 -5.36 -2.47
N MET A 210 -22.40 -4.58 -2.03
CA MET A 210 -22.44 -3.13 -2.07
C MET A 210 -22.13 -2.56 -3.47
N PHE A 211 -21.46 -3.33 -4.31
CA PHE A 211 -21.06 -2.98 -5.68
C PHE A 211 -22.04 -3.50 -6.74
#